data_AF-A0A7K1C4Q5-F1
#
_entry.id   AF-A0A7K1C4Q5-F1
#
_cell.length_a   1.000
_cell.length_b   1.000
_cell.length_c   1.000
_cell.angle_alpha   90.00
_cell.angle_beta   90.00
_cell.angle_gamma   90.00
#
_symmetry.space_group_name_H-M   'P 1'
#
loop_
_entity.id
_entity.type
_entity.pdbx_description
1 polymer ?
#
loop_
_entity_poly.entity_id
_entity_poly.type
_entity_poly.pdbx_seq_one_letter_code
_entity_poly.pdbx_strand_id
1 'polypeptide(L)' 'LVVERDETAAMKSVRNILGVHTITVGQLNAYDVLHADDLVFSKTALEAFIASKTKKEVSA' A
#
# COMPACT_ATOMS: atom_id res chain seq x y z
N LEU A 1 -0.29 4.12 -5.37
CA LEU A 1 -1.50 3.98 -4.51
C LEU A 1 -1.46 2.63 -3.81
N VAL A 2 -1.48 2.65 -2.47
CA VAL A 2 -1.47 1.46 -1.63
C VAL A 2 -2.88 1.20 -1.09
N VAL A 3 -3.39 0.00 -1.35
CA VAL A 3 -4.75 -0.42 -0.99
C VAL A 3 -4.75 -1.77 -0.30
N GLU A 4 -5.85 -2.09 0.37
CA GLU A 4 -6.07 -3.43 0.88
C GLU A 4 -6.55 -4.37 -0.25
N ARG A 5 -6.44 -5.68 -0.04
CA ARG A 5 -6.66 -6.70 -1.09
C ARG A 5 -8.14 -6.83 -1.49
N ASP A 6 -9.04 -6.46 -0.61
CA ASP A 6 -10.49 -6.45 -0.77
C ASP A 6 -11.02 -5.16 -1.42
N GLU A 7 -10.23 -4.08 -1.47
CA GLU A 7 -10.55 -2.80 -2.12
C GLU A 7 -10.48 -2.87 -3.67
N THR A 8 -11.19 -3.81 -4.27
CA THR A 8 -11.18 -4.07 -5.71
C THR A 8 -11.73 -2.93 -6.56
N ALA A 9 -12.66 -2.13 -6.01
CA ALA A 9 -13.21 -0.97 -6.69
C ALA A 9 -12.15 0.12 -6.86
N ALA A 10 -11.38 0.43 -5.81
CA ALA A 10 -10.30 1.40 -5.88
C ALA A 10 -9.22 0.95 -6.87
N MET A 11 -8.80 -0.33 -6.79
CA MET A 11 -7.85 -0.90 -7.74
C MET A 11 -8.30 -0.75 -9.19
N LYS A 12 -9.55 -1.13 -9.50
CA LYS A 12 -10.09 -1.07 -10.87
C LYS A 12 -10.21 0.35 -11.39
N SER A 13 -10.60 1.30 -10.54
CA SER A 13 -10.83 2.69 -10.94
C SER A 13 -9.54 3.39 -11.39
N VAL A 14 -8.42 3.15 -10.71
CA VAL A 14 -7.15 3.83 -11.03
C VAL A 14 -6.21 3.02 -11.93
N ARG A 15 -6.52 1.74 -12.21
CA ARG A 15 -5.63 0.85 -12.99
C ARG A 15 -5.34 1.32 -14.41
N ASN A 16 -6.18 2.21 -14.96
CA ASN A 16 -6.04 2.74 -16.31
C ASN A 16 -5.32 4.10 -16.37
N ILE A 17 -4.90 4.66 -15.22
CA ILE A 17 -4.27 5.97 -15.17
C ILE A 17 -2.76 5.79 -15.42
N LEU A 18 -2.22 6.55 -16.37
CA LEU A 18 -0.79 6.54 -16.67
C LEU A 18 0.02 7.08 -15.48
N GLY A 19 1.10 6.38 -15.12
CA GLY A 19 1.98 6.78 -14.01
C GLY A 19 1.48 6.37 -12.61
N VAL A 20 0.31 5.75 -12.50
CA VAL A 20 -0.21 5.25 -11.22
C VAL A 20 0.02 3.76 -11.10
N HIS A 21 0.85 3.37 -10.12
CA HIS A 21 1.01 1.97 -9.74
C HIS A 21 0.15 1.65 -8.51
N THR A 22 -0.74 0.67 -8.66
CA THR A 22 -1.56 0.13 -7.55
C THR A 22 -0.92 -1.09 -6.95
N ILE A 23 -0.67 -1.07 -5.65
CA ILE A 23 -0.02 -2.16 -4.92
C ILE A 23 -0.84 -2.48 -3.68
N THR A 24 -0.90 -3.76 -3.32
CA THR A 24 -1.53 -4.17 -2.05
C THR A 24 -0.54 -4.02 -0.89
N VAL A 25 -1.01 -3.67 0.30
CA VAL A 25 -0.15 -3.44 1.48
C VAL A 25 0.85 -4.57 1.73
N GLY A 26 0.43 -5.83 1.61
CA GLY A 26 1.29 -6.99 1.83
C GLY A 26 2.37 -7.22 0.77
N GLN A 27 2.38 -6.44 -0.31
CA GLN A 27 3.35 -6.50 -1.40
C GLN A 27 4.15 -5.20 -1.56
N LEU A 28 4.04 -4.27 -0.61
CA LEU A 28 4.78 -3.01 -0.66
C LEU A 28 6.29 -3.26 -0.45
N ASN A 29 7.10 -2.97 -1.47
CA ASN A 29 8.56 -3.09 -1.43
C ASN A 29 9.26 -1.73 -1.48
N ALA A 30 10.54 -1.69 -1.09
CA ALA A 30 11.34 -0.46 -1.10
C ALA A 30 11.56 0.13 -2.50
N TYR A 31 11.59 -0.71 -3.54
CA TYR A 31 11.70 -0.26 -4.92
C TYR A 31 10.49 0.59 -5.34
N ASP A 32 9.28 0.12 -5.02
CA ASP A 32 8.04 0.82 -5.36
C ASP A 32 7.93 2.17 -4.63
N VAL A 33 8.49 2.25 -3.42
CA VAL A 33 8.56 3.48 -2.62
C VAL A 33 9.54 4.48 -3.23
N LEU A 34 10.71 4.04 -3.70
CA LEU A 34 11.71 4.93 -4.30
C LEU A 34 11.36 5.35 -5.73
N HIS A 35 10.57 4.56 -6.45
CA HIS A 35 10.17 4.85 -7.82
C HIS A 35 9.00 5.84 -7.90
N ALA A 36 8.18 5.93 -6.85
CA ALA A 36 7.03 6.82 -6.83
C ALA A 36 7.41 8.22 -6.32
N ASP A 37 6.94 9.26 -7.00
CA ASP A 37 7.04 10.64 -6.52
C ASP A 37 6.16 10.86 -5.29
N ASP A 38 4.93 10.34 -5.33
CA ASP A 38 3.94 10.47 -4.26
C ASP A 38 3.39 9.10 -3.81
N LEU A 39 3.28 8.92 -2.50
CA LEU A 39 2.73 7.72 -1.88
C LEU A 39 1.39 8.01 -1.19
N VAL A 40 0.31 7.52 -1.81
CA VAL A 40 -1.05 7.61 -1.27
C VAL A 40 -1.47 6.25 -0.71
N PHE A 41 -1.91 6.24 0.56
CA PHE A 41 -2.45 5.06 1.24
C PHE A 41 -3.96 5.20 1.44
N SER A 42 -4.71 4.11 1.26
CA SER A 42 -6.04 3.98 1.85
C SER A 42 -5.94 3.93 3.38
N LYS A 43 -6.99 4.36 4.08
CA LYS A 43 -7.01 4.39 5.54
C LYS A 43 -6.83 2.97 6.14
N THR A 44 -7.60 2.02 5.62
CA THR A 44 -7.54 0.59 5.96
C THR A 44 -6.14 0.03 5.70
N ALA A 45 -5.58 0.36 4.54
CA ALA A 45 -4.24 -0.05 4.14
C ALA A 45 -3.14 0.47 5.07
N LEU A 46 -3.23 1.74 5.50
CA LEU A 46 -2.29 2.33 6.45
C LEU A 46 -2.39 1.68 7.83
N GLU A 47 -3.60 1.48 8.35
CA GLU A 47 -3.82 0.82 9.64
C GLU A 47 -3.28 -0.62 9.62
N ALA A 48 -3.54 -1.38 8.55
CA ALA A 48 -3.00 -2.73 8.37
C ALA A 48 -1.46 -2.73 8.28
N PHE A 49 -0.88 -1.75 7.58
CA PHE A 49 0.57 -1.61 7.47
C PHE A 49 1.21 -1.36 8.85
N ILE A 50 0.69 -0.39 9.61
CA ILE A 50 1.17 -0.06 10.96
C ILE A 50 1.02 -1.28 11.87
N ALA A 51 -0.16 -1.90 11.92
CA ALA A 51 -0.41 -3.08 12.74
C ALA A 51 0.56 -4.24 12.42
N SER A 52 0.93 -4.43 11.15
CA SER A 52 1.89 -5.46 10.73
C SER A 52 3.33 -5.19 11.21
N LYS A 53 3.70 -3.92 11.41
CA LYS A 53 5.06 -3.50 11.79
C LYS A 53 5.20 -3.31 13.31
N THR A 54 4.20 -2.75 13.97
CA THR A 54 4.21 -2.54 15.43
C THR A 54 4.18 -3.85 16.22
N LYS A 55 3.57 -4.91 15.68
CA LYS A 55 3.58 -6.25 16.32
C LYS A 55 4.99 -6.85 16.45
N LYS A 56 6.01 -6.25 15.83
CA LYS A 56 7.41 -6.70 15.85
C LYS A 56 8.30 -5.99 16.87
N GLU A 57 7.77 -5.07 17.70
CA GLU A 57 8.54 -4.39 18.77
C GLU A 57 8.51 -5.10 20.14
N VAL A 58 8.10 -6.38 20.22
CA VAL A 58 8.27 -7.20 21.42
C VAL A 58 9.00 -8.50 21.06
N SER A 59 10.31 -8.40 20.84
CA SER A 59 11.33 -9.46 21.04
C SER A 59 12.66 -9.05 20.41
N ALA A 60 13.41 -8.23 21.14
CA ALA A 60 14.86 -8.15 21.08
C ALA A 60 15.36 -7.71 22.46
#